data_AF-A0A970ZSH9-F1
#
_entry.id   AF-A0A970ZSH9-F1
#
_cell.length_a   1.000
_cell.length_b   1.000
_cell.length_c   1.000
_cell.angle_alpha   90.00
_cell.angle_beta   90.00
_cell.angle_gamma   90.00
#
_symmetry.space_group_name_H-M   'P 1'
#
loop_
_entity.id
_entity.type
_entity.pdbx_description
1 polymer ?
#
loop_
_entity_poly.entity_id
_entity_poly.type
_entity_poly.pdbx_seq_one_letter_code
_entity_poly.pdbx_strand_id
1 'polypeptide(L)'
;MLAIGLGLLAIFGLGRLGLQSAKETEHDQRCAMMADAVFETLREYNARFVDEARTNNVPGTWWTQWQAIMDDPPSIPFPPIAGMSASDELFLRFHKPFEPAYKPEEISLTDWNPRYLIRLSGEEYSPISSSVNTIRFELIIYPDGDTYSSKYRLFRTTLTNPGGLP
;
A
#
# COMPACT_ATOMS: atom_id res chain seq x y z
N MET A 1 27.78 26.70 39.71
CA MET A 1 26.87 25.55 39.50
C MET A 1 25.88 25.81 38.36
N LEU A 2 26.37 26.13 37.16
CA LEU A 2 25.52 26.47 35.99
C LEU A 2 25.79 25.58 34.76
N ALA A 3 26.92 24.85 34.74
CA ALA A 3 27.30 23.95 33.65
C ALA A 3 26.64 22.56 33.71
N ILE A 4 26.19 22.11 34.89
CA ILE A 4 25.59 20.78 35.07
C ILE A 4 24.14 20.73 34.52
N GLY A 5 23.42 21.87 34.47
CA GLY A 5 22.06 21.94 33.92
C GLY A 5 21.98 21.85 32.39
N LEU A 6 23.00 22.34 31.68
CA LEU A 6 23.07 22.30 30.21
C LEU A 6 23.45 20.92 29.67
N GLY A 7 24.33 20.19 30.38
CA GLY A 7 24.71 18.82 30.00
C GLY A 7 23.55 17.84 30.05
N LEU A 8 22.68 17.94 31.07
CA LEU A 8 21.49 17.10 31.19
C LEU A 8 20.44 17.41 30.11
N LEU A 9 20.18 18.68 29.81
CA LEU A 9 19.26 19.08 28.72
C LEU A 9 19.70 18.55 27.35
N ALA A 10 21.00 18.59 27.04
CA ALA A 10 21.53 18.04 25.80
C ALA A 10 21.34 16.52 25.70
N ILE A 11 21.52 15.77 26.80
CA ILE A 11 21.32 14.32 26.85
C ILE A 11 19.84 13.95 26.66
N PHE A 12 18.91 14.68 27.29
CA PHE A 12 17.47 14.46 27.09
C PHE A 12 17.01 14.84 25.68
N GLY A 13 17.57 15.90 25.09
CA GLY A 13 17.28 16.30 23.71
C GLY A 13 17.77 15.27 22.68
N LEU A 14 19.01 14.81 22.82
CA LEU A 14 19.58 13.77 21.95
C LEU A 14 18.87 12.42 22.11
N GLY A 15 18.46 12.05 23.33
CA GLY A 15 17.69 10.84 23.59
C GLY A 15 16.33 10.85 22.89
N ARG A 16 15.62 11.98 22.89
CA ARG A 16 14.35 12.14 22.16
C ARG A 16 14.53 12.06 20.64
N LEU A 17 15.59 12.68 20.12
CA LEU A 17 15.91 12.60 18.69
C LEU A 17 16.28 11.17 18.27
N GLY A 18 17.04 10.45 19.10
CA GLY A 18 17.38 9.05 18.86
C GLY A 18 16.15 8.12 18.88
N LEU A 19 15.26 8.29 19.87
CA LEU A 19 14.01 7.54 19.94
C LEU A 19 13.08 7.83 18.76
N GLN A 20 12.98 9.09 18.36
CA GLN A 20 12.19 9.47 17.19
C GLN A 20 12.79 8.91 15.89
N SER A 21 14.12 8.95 15.74
CA SER A 21 14.82 8.36 14.59
C SER A 21 14.62 6.85 14.53
N ALA A 22 14.70 6.15 15.67
CA ALA A 22 14.46 4.71 15.74
C ALA A 22 13.01 4.37 15.38
N LYS A 23 12.03 5.13 15.90
CA LYS A 23 10.61 4.99 15.57
C LYS A 23 10.36 5.19 14.08
N GLU A 24 10.91 6.24 13.47
CA GLU A 24 10.75 6.46 12.02
C GLU A 24 11.40 5.36 11.17
N THR A 25 12.53 4.81 11.61
CA THR A 25 13.20 3.68 10.91
C THR A 25 12.37 2.40 10.99
N GLU A 26 11.77 2.10 12.15
CA GLU A 26 10.85 0.98 12.31
C GLU A 26 9.60 1.14 11.42
N HIS A 27 9.06 2.35 11.36
CA HIS A 27 7.95 2.68 10.46
C HIS A 27 8.32 2.53 8.99
N ASP A 28 9.53 2.96 8.58
CA ASP A 28 10.03 2.76 7.22
C ASP A 28 10.01 1.30 6.83
N GLN A 29 10.57 0.45 7.70
CA GLN A 29 10.63 -0.99 7.47
C GLN A 29 9.24 -1.61 7.37
N ARG A 30 8.34 -1.30 8.30
CA ARG A 30 6.95 -1.82 8.29
C ARG A 30 6.16 -1.36 7.06
N CYS A 31 6.28 -0.09 6.69
CA CYS A 31 5.65 0.44 5.48
C CYS A 31 6.17 -0.22 4.21
N ALA A 32 7.48 -0.49 4.12
CA ALA A 32 8.07 -1.20 3.00
C ALA A 32 7.54 -2.64 2.90
N MET A 33 7.48 -3.37 4.03
CA MET A 33 6.91 -4.73 4.08
C MET A 33 5.44 -4.76 3.63
N MET A 34 4.64 -3.79 4.08
CA MET A 34 3.25 -3.65 3.64
C MET A 34 3.16 -3.36 2.14
N ALA A 35 3.98 -2.44 1.63
CA ALA A 35 3.97 -2.08 0.22
C ALA A 35 4.37 -3.27 -0.67
N ASP A 36 5.39 -4.03 -0.27
CA ASP A 36 5.81 -5.23 -0.97
C ASP A 36 4.69 -6.27 -1.01
N ALA A 37 4.04 -6.55 0.12
CA ALA A 37 2.93 -7.50 0.18
C ALA A 37 1.75 -7.07 -0.69
N VAL A 38 1.32 -5.80 -0.60
CA VAL A 38 0.23 -5.25 -1.43
C VAL A 38 0.59 -5.33 -2.91
N PHE A 39 1.79 -4.91 -3.29
CA PHE A 39 2.21 -4.93 -4.69
C PHE A 39 2.38 -6.34 -5.23
N GLU A 40 2.80 -7.30 -4.42
CA GLU A 40 2.86 -8.69 -4.82
C GLU A 40 1.47 -9.26 -5.09
N THR A 41 0.50 -9.01 -4.21
CA THR A 41 -0.91 -9.38 -4.45
C THR A 41 -1.44 -8.75 -5.74
N LEU A 42 -1.14 -7.47 -6.01
CA LEU A 42 -1.55 -6.84 -7.27
C LEU A 42 -0.89 -7.49 -8.49
N ARG A 43 0.38 -7.92 -8.39
CA ARG A 43 1.08 -8.62 -9.47
C ARG A 43 0.51 -10.01 -9.72
N GLU A 44 0.14 -10.74 -8.67
CA GLU A 44 -0.50 -12.05 -8.78
C GLU A 44 -1.85 -11.93 -9.51
N TYR A 45 -2.69 -10.98 -9.11
CA TYR A 45 -3.95 -10.69 -9.80
C TYR A 45 -3.71 -10.21 -11.23
N ASN A 46 -2.68 -9.37 -11.47
CA ASN A 46 -2.31 -8.96 -12.81
C ASN A 46 -1.98 -10.15 -13.71
N ALA A 47 -1.20 -11.13 -13.22
CA ALA A 47 -0.84 -12.31 -13.98
C ALA A 47 -2.10 -13.11 -14.39
N ARG A 48 -3.05 -13.29 -13.46
CA ARG A 48 -4.33 -13.96 -13.75
C ARG A 48 -5.14 -13.22 -14.81
N PHE A 49 -5.26 -11.90 -14.68
CA PHE A 49 -5.98 -11.06 -15.66
C PHE A 49 -5.31 -11.05 -17.04
N VAL A 50 -3.97 -11.10 -17.10
CA VAL A 50 -3.23 -11.23 -18.35
C VAL A 50 -3.52 -12.59 -19.00
N ASP A 51 -3.52 -13.67 -18.24
CA ASP A 51 -3.81 -15.01 -18.77
C ASP A 51 -5.28 -15.17 -19.20
N GLU A 52 -6.22 -14.56 -18.48
CA GLU A 52 -7.63 -14.51 -18.86
C GLU A 52 -7.85 -13.69 -20.14
N ALA A 53 -7.22 -12.53 -20.26
CA ALA A 53 -7.28 -11.72 -21.48
C ALA A 53 -6.73 -12.49 -22.70
N ARG A 54 -5.61 -13.20 -22.53
CA ARG A 54 -5.04 -14.07 -23.58
C ARG A 54 -5.98 -15.22 -23.97
N THR A 55 -6.70 -15.79 -23.01
CA THR A 55 -7.60 -16.91 -23.24
C THR A 55 -8.89 -16.47 -23.95
N ASN A 56 -9.44 -15.33 -23.55
CA ASN A 56 -10.70 -14.82 -24.09
C ASN A 56 -10.55 -14.17 -25.48
N ASN A 57 -9.36 -13.68 -25.82
CA ASN A 57 -9.05 -13.03 -27.11
C ASN A 57 -10.02 -11.87 -27.44
N VAL A 58 -10.44 -11.14 -26.40
CA VAL A 58 -11.34 -9.98 -26.48
C VAL A 58 -10.57 -8.72 -26.06
N PRO A 59 -10.43 -7.73 -26.97
CA PRO A 59 -9.72 -6.47 -26.71
C PRO A 59 -10.14 -5.81 -25.40
N GLY A 60 -9.15 -5.47 -24.58
CA GLY A 60 -9.37 -4.66 -23.38
C GLY A 60 -9.93 -5.42 -22.17
N THR A 61 -10.07 -6.74 -22.25
CA THR A 61 -10.51 -7.58 -21.11
C THR A 61 -9.69 -7.29 -19.84
N TRP A 62 -8.37 -7.21 -19.97
CA TRP A 62 -7.46 -6.91 -18.85
C TRP A 62 -7.78 -5.58 -18.17
N TRP A 63 -8.02 -4.52 -18.95
CA TRP A 63 -8.34 -3.21 -18.41
C TRP A 63 -9.72 -3.18 -17.76
N THR A 64 -10.72 -3.78 -18.42
CA THR A 64 -12.08 -3.88 -17.87
C THR A 64 -12.11 -4.63 -16.54
N GLN A 65 -11.28 -5.66 -16.36
CA GLN A 65 -11.15 -6.35 -15.07
C GLN A 65 -10.57 -5.45 -13.99
N TRP A 66 -9.49 -4.71 -14.29
CA TRP A 66 -8.94 -3.75 -13.34
C TRP A 66 -9.94 -2.65 -12.98
N GLN A 67 -10.70 -2.13 -13.94
CA GLN A 67 -11.78 -1.18 -13.69
C GLN A 67 -12.83 -1.77 -12.75
N ALA A 68 -13.31 -2.99 -13.02
CA ALA A 68 -14.29 -3.65 -12.17
C ALA A 68 -13.80 -3.83 -10.73
N ILE A 69 -12.53 -4.23 -10.53
CA ILE A 69 -11.91 -4.34 -9.20
C ILE A 69 -11.89 -2.99 -8.47
N MET A 70 -11.59 -1.90 -9.20
CA MET A 70 -11.51 -0.56 -8.61
C MET A 70 -12.90 0.01 -8.29
N ASP A 71 -13.90 -0.29 -9.11
CA ASP A 71 -15.26 0.25 -9.02
C ASP A 71 -16.16 -0.53 -8.03
N ASP A 72 -16.00 -1.85 -7.93
CA ASP A 72 -16.83 -2.74 -7.08
C ASP A 72 -16.02 -3.57 -6.05
N PRO A 73 -15.59 -2.95 -4.93
CA PRO A 73 -14.95 -3.66 -3.83
C PRO A 73 -16.00 -4.27 -2.88
N PRO A 74 -15.83 -5.51 -2.39
CA PRO A 74 -14.55 -6.17 -2.07
C PRO A 74 -14.17 -7.33 -3.00
N SER A 75 -13.11 -7.16 -3.80
CA SER A 75 -12.69 -8.17 -4.79
C SER A 75 -11.25 -8.69 -4.62
N ILE A 76 -10.38 -7.97 -3.91
CA ILE A 76 -9.00 -8.41 -3.61
C ILE A 76 -8.79 -8.42 -2.09
N PRO A 77 -8.54 -9.59 -1.46
CA PRO A 77 -8.21 -9.66 -0.05
C PRO A 77 -6.98 -8.81 0.28
N PHE A 78 -6.99 -8.19 1.45
CA PHE A 78 -5.84 -7.48 1.95
C PHE A 78 -4.78 -8.51 2.39
N PRO A 79 -3.51 -8.38 1.95
CA PRO A 79 -2.52 -9.41 2.21
C PRO A 79 -2.13 -9.49 3.69
N PRO A 80 -1.74 -10.68 4.18
CA PRO A 80 -1.21 -10.82 5.53
C PRO A 80 0.14 -10.11 5.64
N ILE A 81 0.31 -9.32 6.69
CA ILE A 81 1.56 -8.58 6.97
C ILE A 81 1.99 -8.90 8.41
N ALA A 82 3.27 -9.23 8.58
CA ALA A 82 3.81 -9.57 9.88
C ALA A 82 3.70 -8.38 10.86
N GLY A 83 3.19 -8.64 12.06
CA GLY A 83 3.03 -7.63 13.12
C GLY A 83 1.79 -6.73 12.96
N MET A 84 0.88 -7.06 12.04
CA MET A 84 -0.46 -6.46 11.94
C MET A 84 -1.51 -7.47 12.41
N SER A 85 -2.63 -6.98 12.94
CA SER A 85 -3.77 -7.84 13.26
C SER A 85 -4.30 -8.45 11.96
N ALA A 86 -4.21 -9.78 11.84
CA ALA A 86 -4.63 -10.51 10.65
C ALA A 86 -6.14 -10.73 10.67
N SER A 87 -6.82 -10.40 9.58
CA SER A 87 -8.24 -10.70 9.40
C SER A 87 -8.52 -11.03 7.93
N ASP A 88 -9.17 -12.16 7.70
CA ASP A 88 -9.58 -12.61 6.36
C ASP A 88 -10.72 -11.75 5.75
N GLU A 89 -11.35 -10.89 6.56
CA GLU A 89 -12.42 -9.99 6.10
C GLU A 89 -11.89 -8.60 5.68
N LEU A 90 -10.57 -8.40 5.66
CA LEU A 90 -9.97 -7.18 5.13
C LEU A 90 -9.77 -7.32 3.62
N PHE A 91 -10.15 -6.29 2.89
CA PHE A 91 -10.01 -6.22 1.43
C PHE A 91 -9.33 -4.92 1.03
N LEU A 92 -8.56 -4.94 -0.06
CA LEU A 92 -8.05 -3.74 -0.69
C LEU A 92 -9.21 -2.88 -1.19
N ARG A 93 -9.17 -1.60 -0.84
CA ARG A 93 -10.16 -0.59 -1.23
C ARG A 93 -9.49 0.47 -2.09
N PHE A 94 -9.86 0.52 -3.36
CA PHE A 94 -9.31 1.48 -4.32
C PHE A 94 -10.08 2.79 -4.31
N HIS A 95 -9.36 3.90 -4.54
CA HIS A 95 -9.93 5.26 -4.69
C HIS A 95 -10.79 5.76 -3.52
N LYS A 96 -10.78 5.06 -2.38
CA LYS A 96 -11.38 5.53 -1.13
C LYS A 96 -10.40 6.44 -0.38
N PRO A 97 -10.88 7.31 0.53
CA PRO A 97 -10.02 8.00 1.50
C PRO A 97 -9.19 7.02 2.32
N PHE A 98 -8.33 7.50 3.24
CA PHE A 98 -7.46 6.65 4.05
C PHE A 98 -8.22 5.55 4.82
N GLU A 99 -8.15 4.32 4.32
CA GLU A 99 -8.81 3.14 4.86
C GLU A 99 -7.94 2.49 5.95
N PRO A 100 -8.56 1.89 6.97
CA PRO A 100 -7.81 1.14 7.97
C PRO A 100 -7.31 -0.17 7.35
N ALA A 101 -6.05 -0.51 7.58
CA ALA A 101 -5.49 -1.83 7.24
C ALA A 101 -5.68 -2.84 8.38
N TYR A 102 -6.67 -2.60 9.23
CA TYR A 102 -7.00 -3.34 10.44
C TYR A 102 -8.51 -3.27 10.64
N LYS A 103 -9.05 -4.20 11.45
CA LYS A 103 -10.43 -4.11 11.92
C LYS A 103 -10.50 -3.34 13.23
N PRO A 104 -11.33 -2.29 13.34
CA PRO A 104 -11.47 -1.52 14.56
C PRO A 104 -11.81 -2.35 15.80
N GLU A 105 -12.56 -3.44 15.62
CA GLU A 105 -13.04 -4.32 16.68
C GLU A 105 -11.97 -5.31 17.16
N GLU A 106 -10.90 -5.51 16.39
CA GLU A 106 -9.84 -6.49 16.64
C GLU A 106 -8.48 -5.83 16.93
N ILE A 107 -8.46 -4.50 17.15
CA ILE A 107 -7.23 -3.75 17.42
C ILE A 107 -6.56 -4.22 18.70
N SER A 108 -5.27 -4.55 18.59
CA SER A 108 -4.36 -4.65 19.74
C SER A 108 -3.45 -3.43 19.83
N LEU A 109 -3.14 -3.00 21.07
CA LEU A 109 -2.15 -1.96 21.35
C LEU A 109 -0.72 -2.37 20.97
N THR A 110 -0.46 -3.67 20.85
CA THR A 110 0.85 -4.20 20.45
C THR A 110 1.03 -4.30 18.95
N ASP A 111 -0.07 -4.29 18.20
CA ASP A 111 -0.07 -4.55 16.78
C ASP A 111 0.08 -3.23 16.02
N TRP A 112 0.70 -3.33 14.85
CA TRP A 112 0.81 -2.21 13.95
C TRP A 112 -0.54 -1.98 13.25
N ASN A 113 -1.09 -0.77 13.39
CA ASN A 113 -2.44 -0.41 12.91
C ASN A 113 -2.38 0.75 11.89
N PRO A 114 -1.83 0.54 10.68
CA PRO A 114 -1.68 1.61 9.71
C PRO A 114 -2.99 1.93 8.98
N ARG A 115 -3.04 3.14 8.42
CA ARG A 115 -4.02 3.52 7.39
C ARG A 115 -3.35 3.60 6.04
N TYR A 116 -4.11 3.32 4.99
CA TYR A 116 -3.59 3.34 3.63
C TYR A 116 -4.55 3.98 2.63
N LEU A 117 -3.99 4.45 1.53
CA LEU A 117 -4.70 4.88 0.34
C LEU A 117 -4.03 4.22 -0.86
N ILE A 118 -4.79 3.42 -1.61
CA ILE A 118 -4.35 2.90 -2.90
C ILE A 118 -5.19 3.53 -4.02
N ARG A 119 -4.51 4.05 -5.04
CA ARG A 119 -5.18 4.69 -6.18
C ARG A 119 -4.43 4.46 -7.48
N LEU A 120 -5.19 4.39 -8.56
CA LEU A 120 -4.65 4.55 -9.90
C LEU A 120 -4.06 5.96 -10.03
N SER A 121 -2.77 6.04 -10.39
CA SER A 121 -2.04 7.30 -10.59
C SER A 121 -1.77 7.60 -12.07
N GLY A 122 -1.95 6.61 -12.94
CA GLY A 122 -1.93 6.81 -14.39
C GLY A 122 -2.14 5.51 -15.15
N GLU A 123 -2.45 5.66 -16.43
CA GLU A 123 -2.66 4.58 -17.38
C GLU A 123 -2.01 4.95 -18.72
N GLU A 124 -1.60 3.95 -19.50
CA GLU A 124 -1.05 4.16 -20.84
C GLU A 124 -1.75 3.24 -21.84
N TYR A 125 -2.09 3.84 -22.99
CA TYR A 125 -2.77 3.18 -24.10
C TYR A 125 -1.74 2.62 -25.09
N SER A 126 -1.93 1.36 -25.49
CA SER A 126 -1.13 0.75 -26.54
C SER A 126 -1.85 0.88 -27.89
N PRO A 127 -1.19 1.44 -28.91
CA PRO A 127 -1.75 1.51 -30.26
C PRO A 127 -1.87 0.13 -30.93
N ILE A 128 -1.13 -0.88 -30.44
CA ILE A 128 -1.12 -2.23 -31.01
C ILE A 128 -2.36 -3.01 -30.55
N SER A 129 -2.64 -3.02 -29.24
CA SER A 129 -3.82 -3.69 -28.67
C SER A 129 -5.08 -2.83 -28.71
N SER A 130 -4.96 -1.56 -29.15
CA SER A 130 -6.04 -0.57 -29.14
C SER A 130 -6.74 -0.44 -27.77
N SER A 131 -5.99 -0.62 -26.68
CA SER A 131 -6.52 -0.58 -25.31
C SER A 131 -5.44 -0.19 -24.30
N VAL A 132 -5.86 0.15 -23.07
CA VAL A 132 -4.95 0.36 -21.94
C VAL A 132 -4.24 -0.96 -21.64
N ASN A 133 -2.91 -0.93 -21.59
CA ASN A 133 -2.08 -2.10 -21.31
C ASN A 133 -1.02 -1.85 -20.24
N THR A 134 -0.99 -0.65 -19.68
CA THR A 134 -0.12 -0.28 -18.56
C THR A 134 -0.92 0.55 -17.58
N ILE A 135 -0.84 0.20 -16.30
CA ILE A 135 -1.44 0.97 -15.20
C ILE A 135 -0.40 1.19 -14.10
N ARG A 136 -0.49 2.35 -13.45
CA ARG A 136 0.38 2.74 -12.34
C ARG A 136 -0.47 2.92 -11.09
N PHE A 137 -0.07 2.27 -10.01
CA PHE A 137 -0.68 2.43 -8.70
C PHE A 137 0.24 3.23 -7.79
N GLU A 138 -0.36 4.12 -7.01
CA GLU A 138 0.24 4.75 -5.83
C GLU A 138 -0.35 4.15 -4.57
N LEU A 139 0.52 3.78 -3.62
CA LEU A 139 0.15 3.35 -2.29
C LEU A 139 0.75 4.34 -1.28
N ILE A 140 -0.12 4.99 -0.52
CA ILE A 140 0.27 5.91 0.56
C ILE A 140 -0.08 5.23 1.89
N ILE A 141 0.88 5.16 2.81
CA ILE A 141 0.73 4.51 4.11
C ILE A 141 1.01 5.52 5.22
N TYR A 142 0.07 5.64 6.16
CA TYR A 142 0.28 6.31 7.43
C TYR A 142 0.57 5.26 8.51
N PRO A 143 1.82 5.18 9.02
CA PRO A 143 2.22 4.10 9.91
C PRO A 143 1.54 4.18 11.28
N ASP A 144 1.19 5.37 11.79
CA ASP A 144 0.49 5.48 13.08
C ASP A 144 -1.06 5.52 12.95
N GLY A 145 -1.59 5.08 11.81
CA GLY A 145 -3.04 5.02 11.56
C GLY A 145 -3.76 6.33 11.88
N ASP A 146 -4.63 6.31 12.88
CA ASP A 146 -5.49 7.42 13.30
C ASP A 146 -4.78 8.60 13.97
N THR A 147 -3.55 8.41 14.46
CA THR A 147 -2.85 9.49 15.18
C THR A 147 -2.08 10.43 14.25
N TYR A 148 -1.81 9.99 13.01
CA TYR A 148 -1.05 10.74 11.98
C TYR A 148 0.27 11.36 12.50
N SER A 149 0.88 10.75 13.53
CA SER A 149 2.01 11.36 14.25
C SER A 149 3.32 11.33 13.46
N SER A 150 3.45 10.37 12.55
CA SER A 150 4.54 10.22 11.60
C SER A 150 4.12 10.61 10.20
N LYS A 151 5.11 10.99 9.37
CA LYS A 151 4.89 11.28 7.95
C LYS A 151 4.39 10.03 7.21
N TYR A 152 3.59 10.23 6.16
CA TYR A 152 3.23 9.13 5.29
C TYR A 152 4.43 8.62 4.49
N ARG A 153 4.35 7.37 4.05
CA ARG A 153 5.24 6.75 3.07
C ARG A 153 4.51 6.56 1.76
N LEU A 154 5.17 6.85 0.64
CA LEU A 154 4.60 6.74 -0.70
C LEU A 154 5.38 5.71 -1.51
N PHE A 155 4.66 4.74 -2.04
CA PHE A 155 5.18 3.68 -2.89
C PHE A 155 4.44 3.67 -4.22
N ARG A 156 5.12 3.18 -5.26
CA ARG A 156 4.58 3.10 -6.61
C ARG A 156 4.87 1.75 -7.22
N THR A 157 3.92 1.23 -7.98
CA THR A 157 4.12 0.04 -8.81
C THR A 157 3.49 0.25 -10.18
N THR A 158 3.99 -0.47 -11.17
CA THR A 158 3.47 -0.49 -12.54
C THR A 158 3.08 -1.91 -12.87
N LEU A 159 1.86 -2.10 -13.35
CA LEU A 159 1.35 -3.37 -13.86
C LEU A 159 1.17 -3.23 -15.36
N THR A 160 1.55 -4.26 -16.09
CA THR A 160 1.50 -4.26 -17.56
C THR A 160 0.84 -5.53 -18.07
N ASN A 161 0.16 -5.40 -19.20
CA ASN A 161 -0.20 -6.49 -20.08
C ASN A 161 0.79 -6.48 -21.27
N PRO A 162 1.88 -7.27 -21.21
CA PRO A 162 2.87 -7.34 -22.28
C PRO A 162 2.34 -8.04 -23.55
N GLY A 163 1.14 -8.60 -23.50
CA GLY A 163 0.60 -9.50 -24.52
C GLY A 163 0.25 -8.85 -25.84
N GLY A 164 -0.11 -7.56 -25.90
CA GLY A 164 -0.42 -6.81 -27.13
C GLY A 164 -1.51 -7.40 -28.04
N LEU A 165 -1.99 -8.60 -27.75
CA LEU A 165 -3.02 -9.31 -28.47
C LEU A 165 -4.38 -8.91 -27.90
N PRO A 166 -5.38 -8.77 -28.79
CA PRO A 166 -6.75 -8.38 -28.43
C PRO A 166 -7.27 -9.23 -27.28
#